data_AF-G7VZA5-F1
#
_entry.id   AF-G7VZA5-F1
#
_cell.length_a   1.000
_cell.length_b   1.000
_cell.length_c   1.000
_cell.angle_alpha   90.00
_cell.angle_beta   90.00
_cell.angle_gamma   90.00
#
_symmetry.space_group_name_H-M   'P 1'
#
loop_
_entity.id
_entity.type
_entity.pdbx_description
1 polymer ?
#
loop_
_entity_poly.entity_id
_entity_poly.type
_entity_poly.pdbx_seq_one_letter_code
_entity_poly.pdbx_strand_id
1 'polypeptide(L)' 'MNVFERFNGKVLPAGWGWINEPTVWRFDDSKALQVSAPSQADFFRDPSGAAIKSSAPFLHTTLQGDFTIWTRVRVDMIP' A
#
# COMPACT_ATOMS: atom_id res chain seq x y z
N MET A 1 -8.80 10.19 12.51
CA MET A 1 -9.08 8.79 12.88
C MET A 1 -8.12 7.91 12.10
N ASN A 2 -7.45 6.95 12.76
CA ASN A 2 -6.64 5.96 12.04
C ASN A 2 -7.58 4.84 11.55
N VAL A 3 -7.69 4.68 10.24
CA VAL A 3 -8.57 3.66 9.62
C VAL A 3 -8.09 2.22 9.89
N PHE A 4 -6.85 2.04 10.36
CA PHE A 4 -6.24 0.74 10.64
C PHE A 4 -6.12 0.40 12.13
N GLU A 5 -6.66 1.22 13.02
CA GLU A 5 -6.48 1.09 14.48
C GLU A 5 -6.88 -0.27 15.07
N ARG A 6 -7.84 -0.95 14.44
CA ARG A 6 -8.39 -2.24 14.90
C ARG A 6 -7.72 -3.47 14.27
N PHE A 7 -6.73 -3.28 13.42
CA PHE A 7 -6.14 -4.37 12.63
C PHE A 7 -4.74 -4.72 13.14
N ASN A 8 -4.41 -6.00 13.06
CA ASN A 8 -3.12 -6.59 13.45
C ASN A 8 -2.81 -7.74 12.49
N GLY A 9 -1.52 -8.00 12.25
CA GLY A 9 -1.10 -9.07 11.37
C GLY A 9 -1.53 -8.84 9.91
N LYS A 10 -1.87 -9.91 9.19
CA LYS A 10 -2.28 -9.87 7.78
C LYS A 10 -3.81 -9.83 7.61
N VAL A 11 -4.48 -8.94 8.35
CA VAL A 11 -5.94 -8.77 8.28
C VAL A 11 -6.27 -7.37 7.79
N LEU A 12 -6.92 -7.27 6.63
CA LEU A 12 -7.39 -5.99 6.09
C LEU A 12 -8.78 -5.62 6.63
N PRO A 13 -9.12 -4.32 6.69
CA PRO A 13 -10.49 -3.90 6.87
C PRO A 13 -11.39 -4.37 5.72
N ALA A 14 -12.68 -4.57 6.00
CA ALA A 14 -13.66 -4.90 4.96
C ALA A 14 -13.67 -3.83 3.86
N GLY A 15 -13.67 -4.26 2.59
CA GLY A 15 -13.64 -3.36 1.43
C GLY A 15 -12.26 -2.81 1.07
N TRP A 16 -11.20 -3.23 1.77
CA TRP A 16 -9.82 -2.97 1.38
C TRP A 16 -9.22 -4.16 0.63
N GLY A 17 -8.33 -3.89 -0.31
CA GLY A 17 -7.66 -4.91 -1.09
C GLY A 17 -6.30 -4.43 -1.63
N TRP A 18 -5.44 -5.39 -1.94
CA TRP A 18 -4.17 -5.13 -2.60
C TRP A 18 -4.30 -5.30 -4.11
N ILE A 19 -3.70 -4.37 -4.86
CA ILE A 19 -3.18 -4.65 -6.20
C ILE A 19 -1.70 -4.97 -6.01
N ASN A 20 -1.23 -6.08 -6.61
CA ASN A 20 0.13 -6.60 -6.43
C ASN A 20 0.48 -6.82 -4.95
N GLU A 21 -0.26 -7.69 -4.26
CA GLU A 21 -0.01 -7.98 -2.85
C GLU A 21 1.46 -8.36 -2.61
N PRO A 22 2.17 -7.68 -1.70
CA PRO A 22 3.57 -7.97 -1.43
C PRO A 22 3.67 -9.25 -0.60
N THR A 23 4.78 -9.98 -0.74
CA THR A 23 5.03 -11.20 0.05
C THR A 23 5.06 -10.91 1.56
N VAL A 24 5.66 -9.76 1.93
CA VAL A 24 5.84 -9.34 3.32
C VAL A 24 5.11 -8.03 3.57
N TRP A 25 4.02 -8.12 4.32
CA TRP A 25 3.31 -7.00 4.92
C TRP A 25 2.61 -7.44 6.20
N ARG A 26 2.32 -6.49 7.08
CA ARG A 26 1.44 -6.68 8.26
C ARG A 26 1.13 -5.35 8.93
N PHE A 27 0.03 -5.30 9.66
CA PHE A 27 -0.16 -4.33 10.73
C PHE A 27 0.60 -4.80 11.99
N ASP A 28 1.39 -3.90 12.58
CA ASP A 28 2.10 -4.17 13.83
C ASP A 28 1.32 -3.70 15.08
N ASP A 29 1.87 -3.96 16.27
CA ASP A 29 1.23 -3.60 17.54
C ASP A 29 1.03 -2.10 17.72
N SER A 30 1.80 -1.27 16.99
CA SER A 30 1.67 0.19 16.95
C SER A 30 0.61 0.67 15.96
N LYS A 31 -0.08 -0.26 15.28
CA LYS A 31 -1.08 0.00 14.24
C LYS A 31 -0.51 0.65 12.99
N ALA A 32 0.80 0.48 12.77
CA ALA A 32 1.45 0.87 11.54
C ALA A 32 1.38 -0.28 10.53
N LEU A 33 1.12 0.06 9.27
CA LEU A 33 1.24 -0.87 8.16
C LEU A 33 2.71 -0.95 7.74
N GLN A 34 3.32 -2.11 7.92
CA GLN A 34 4.66 -2.42 7.41
C GLN A 34 4.52 -3.12 6.06
N VAL A 35 5.27 -2.65 5.05
CA VAL A 35 5.30 -3.21 3.70
C VAL A 35 6.74 -3.34 3.25
N SER A 36 7.12 -4.52 2.76
CA SER A 36 8.37 -4.71 2.03
C SER A 36 8.09 -4.70 0.53
N ALA A 37 8.58 -3.67 -0.15
CA ALA A 37 8.42 -3.56 -1.60
C ALA A 37 9.32 -4.59 -2.31
N PRO A 38 8.81 -5.35 -3.30
CA PRO A 38 9.64 -6.23 -4.11
C PRO A 38 10.69 -5.43 -4.91
N SER A 39 11.81 -6.07 -5.23
CA SER A 39 12.83 -5.47 -6.09
C SER A 39 12.26 -5.14 -7.48
N GLN A 40 12.72 -4.03 -8.06
CA GLN A 40 12.33 -3.55 -9.40
C GLN A 40 10.82 -3.31 -9.60
N ALA A 41 10.03 -3.32 -8.53
CA ALA A 41 8.60 -3.07 -8.59
C ALA A 41 8.34 -1.57 -8.77
N ASP A 42 7.43 -1.22 -9.69
CA ASP A 42 7.18 0.18 -10.03
C ASP A 42 5.78 0.38 -10.63
N PHE A 43 5.27 1.61 -10.54
CA PHE A 43 4.15 2.12 -11.33
C PHE A 43 4.66 3.23 -12.24
N PHE A 44 4.92 2.90 -13.49
CA PHE A 44 5.40 3.84 -14.49
C PHE A 44 4.72 3.58 -15.82
N ARG A 45 4.21 4.64 -16.45
CA ARG A 45 3.70 4.57 -17.82
C ARG A 45 4.49 5.57 -18.65
N ASP A 46 5.20 5.04 -19.65
CA ASP A 46 5.89 5.86 -20.63
C ASP A 46 4.86 6.77 -21.34
N PRO A 47 5.07 8.10 -21.39
CA PRO A 47 4.16 9.00 -22.09
C PRO A 47 4.00 8.69 -23.59
N SER A 48 5.00 8.09 -24.23
CA SER A 48 4.92 7.59 -25.62
C SER A 48 4.11 6.30 -25.76
N GLY A 49 3.82 5.62 -24.64
CA GLY A 49 3.12 4.34 -24.59
C GLY A 49 4.01 3.11 -24.79
N ALA A 50 5.32 3.28 -25.00
CA ALA A 50 6.23 2.18 -25.31
C ALA A 50 6.43 1.17 -24.16
N ALA A 51 6.36 1.61 -22.91
CA ALA A 51 6.54 0.77 -21.74
C ALA A 51 5.54 1.08 -20.64
N ILE A 52 5.06 0.03 -19.98
CA ILE A 52 4.21 0.11 -18.79
C ILE A 52 4.79 -0.81 -17.72
N LYS A 53 5.10 -0.26 -16.55
CA LYS A 53 5.33 -1.00 -15.31
C LYS A 53 4.14 -0.77 -14.39
N SER A 54 3.61 -1.85 -13.85
CA SER A 54 2.44 -1.82 -12.97
C SER A 54 2.53 -2.95 -11.93
N SER A 55 3.70 -3.08 -11.29
CA SER A 55 4.06 -4.21 -10.42
C SER A 55 4.27 -3.82 -8.96
N ALA A 56 4.31 -2.53 -8.62
CA ALA A 56 4.44 -2.09 -7.23
C ALA A 56 3.20 -2.43 -6.38
N PRO A 57 3.37 -2.72 -5.07
CA PRO A 57 2.25 -2.93 -4.16
C PRO A 57 1.37 -1.69 -4.00
N PHE A 58 0.06 -1.88 -4.01
CA PHE A 58 -0.91 -0.81 -3.82
C PHE A 58 -2.10 -1.27 -2.98
N LEU A 59 -2.20 -0.77 -1.75
CA LEU A 59 -3.35 -1.00 -0.89
C LEU A 59 -4.42 0.05 -1.16
N HIS A 60 -5.64 -0.38 -1.43
CA HIS A 60 -6.72 0.52 -1.79
C HIS A 60 -8.06 0.15 -1.17
N THR A 61 -8.94 1.14 -1.15
CA THR A 61 -10.37 0.98 -0.91
C THR A 61 -11.12 1.99 -1.78
N THR A 62 -12.41 1.76 -2.01
CA THR A 62 -13.26 2.66 -2.79
C THR A 62 -14.19 3.41 -1.84
N LEU A 63 -14.17 4.73 -1.93
CA LEU A 63 -15.06 5.62 -1.20
C LEU A 63 -15.89 6.43 -2.20
N GLN A 64 -17.14 6.71 -1.86
CA GLN A 64 -18.04 7.56 -2.65
C GLN A 64 -18.16 8.93 -1.99
N GLY A 65 -18.05 9.99 -2.80
CA GLY A 65 -18.09 11.38 -2.34
C GLY A 65 -16.71 11.93 -2.00
N ASP A 66 -16.70 13.12 -1.40
CA ASP A 66 -15.47 13.83 -1.05
C ASP A 66 -14.84 13.24 0.20
N PHE A 67 -13.52 13.14 0.21
CA PHE A 67 -12.78 12.62 1.35
C PHE A 67 -11.47 13.36 1.56
N THR A 68 -10.93 13.24 2.77
CA THR A 68 -9.56 13.63 3.09
C THR A 68 -8.90 12.47 3.81
N ILE A 69 -7.74 12.05 3.31
CA ILE A 69 -6.91 11.04 3.94
C ILE A 69 -5.50 11.61 4.07
N TRP A 70 -4.86 11.32 5.20
CA TRP A 70 -3.47 11.63 5.43
C TRP A 70 -2.81 10.43 6.08
N THR A 71 -1.52 10.29 5.88
CA THR A 71 -0.73 9.23 6.50
C THR A 71 0.66 9.76 6.81
N ARG A 72 1.33 9.15 7.78
CA ARG A 72 2.75 9.38 8.06
C ARG A 72 3.53 8.19 7.54
N VAL A 73 4.45 8.44 6.62
CA VAL A 73 5.30 7.40 6.03
C VAL A 73 6.72 7.49 6.59
N ARG A 74 7.29 6.34 6.94
CA ARG A 74 8.72 6.16 7.16
C ARG A 74 9.19 5.08 6.20
N VAL A 75 10.38 5.29 5.63
CA VAL A 75 11.02 4.30 4.77
C VAL A 75 12.42 4.04 5.29
N ASP A 76 12.72 2.77 5.49
CA ASP A 76 14.07 2.30 5.77
C ASP A 76 14.65 1.75 4.47
N MET A 77 15.67 2.42 3.94
CA MET A 77 16.38 1.95 2.74
C MET A 77 17.57 1.11 3.17
N ILE A 78 17.51 -0.18 2.87
CA ILE A 78 18.65 -1.08 3.06
C ILE A 78 19.57 -0.89 1.84
N PRO A 79 20.88 -0.67 2.03
CA PRO A 79 21.84 -0.47 0.95
C PRO A 79 21.95 -1.66 -0.02
#